data_AF-A0A523J1N7-F1
#
_entry.id   AF-A0A523J1N7-F1
#
_cell.length_a   1.000
_cell.length_b   1.000
_cell.length_c   1.000
_cell.angle_alpha   90.00
_cell.angle_beta   90.00
_cell.angle_gamma   90.00
#
_symmetry.space_group_name_H-M   'P 1'
#
loop_
_entity.id
_entity.type
_entity.pdbx_description
1 polymer ?
#
loop_
_entity_poly.entity_id
_entity_poly.type
_entity_poly.pdbx_seq_one_letter_code
_entity_poly.pdbx_strand_id
1 'polypeptide(L)'
;MDQFVTPGSGGLDFPGDFDFGPDGNLYVSFQDSIQRFDRNTGAFIDVFVTPGSGGLLNVNGMVFGPNGNLYVSNVLDPGEGNILLFDGGTGDFITVLVPDGVGGLSNPQDLVFFPSGPVLVPTLSQWALMAMAGILGIVGFMAIRRRKAVA
;
A
#
# COMPACT_ATOMS: atom_id res chain seq x y z
N MET A 1 5.41 -20.28 16.50
CA MET A 1 4.90 -19.12 15.75
C MET A 1 3.85 -18.51 16.63
N ASP A 2 4.06 -17.27 17.08
CA ASP A 2 3.09 -16.59 17.92
C ASP A 2 2.02 -15.97 17.05
N GLN A 3 0.77 -16.17 17.45
CA GLN A 3 -0.40 -15.73 16.73
C GLN A 3 -0.64 -14.24 16.97
N PHE A 4 -0.82 -13.48 15.89
CA PHE A 4 -1.06 -12.05 15.98
C PHE A 4 -2.55 -11.71 16.15
N VAL A 5 -3.43 -12.18 15.25
CA VAL A 5 -4.90 -12.08 15.40
C VAL A 5 -5.46 -13.46 15.75
N THR A 6 -6.31 -13.56 16.78
CA THR A 6 -6.91 -14.83 17.23
C THR A 6 -7.98 -15.32 16.23
N PRO A 7 -8.13 -16.64 15.95
CA PRO A 7 -9.10 -17.10 14.96
C PRO A 7 -10.53 -16.79 15.45
N GLY A 8 -11.39 -16.32 14.55
CA GLY A 8 -12.75 -15.91 14.89
C GLY A 8 -12.87 -14.56 15.60
N SER A 9 -11.78 -13.84 15.87
CA SER A 9 -11.86 -12.43 16.30
C SER A 9 -12.61 -11.60 15.26
N GLY A 10 -13.54 -10.75 15.70
CA GLY A 10 -14.42 -9.99 14.78
C GLY A 10 -15.42 -10.84 13.99
N GLY A 11 -15.52 -12.14 14.29
CA GLY A 11 -16.33 -13.08 13.50
C GLY A 11 -15.67 -13.47 12.17
N LEU A 12 -14.38 -13.17 11.98
CA LEU A 12 -13.66 -13.50 10.76
C LEU A 12 -13.65 -15.01 10.49
N ASP A 13 -14.26 -15.39 9.37
CA ASP A 13 -14.24 -16.74 8.80
C ASP A 13 -14.01 -16.62 7.29
N PHE A 14 -12.83 -17.00 6.82
CA PHE A 14 -12.33 -16.67 5.47
C PHE A 14 -12.21 -15.16 5.19
N PRO A 15 -11.25 -14.46 5.83
CA PRO A 15 -10.91 -13.10 5.42
C PRO A 15 -10.39 -13.08 3.98
N GLY A 16 -10.70 -12.02 3.23
CA GLY A 16 -10.29 -11.89 1.83
C GLY A 16 -8.88 -11.33 1.68
N ASP A 17 -8.67 -10.13 2.20
CA ASP A 17 -7.49 -9.29 2.01
C ASP A 17 -7.22 -8.46 3.27
N PHE A 18 -6.05 -7.84 3.37
CA PHE A 18 -5.68 -6.98 4.48
C PHE A 18 -4.70 -5.87 4.09
N ASP A 19 -4.78 -4.73 4.78
CA ASP A 19 -3.79 -3.65 4.65
C ASP A 19 -3.57 -2.94 6.00
N PHE A 20 -2.45 -2.24 6.13
CA PHE A 20 -2.20 -1.36 7.28
C PHE A 20 -2.65 0.06 6.96
N GLY A 21 -3.57 0.58 7.77
CA GLY A 21 -4.09 1.94 7.60
C GLY A 21 -3.09 3.03 7.99
N PRO A 22 -3.40 4.29 7.66
CA PRO A 22 -2.57 5.45 8.02
C PRO A 22 -2.50 5.68 9.54
N ASP A 23 -3.45 5.15 10.31
CA ASP A 23 -3.42 5.12 11.78
C ASP A 23 -2.51 4.01 12.34
N GLY A 24 -1.97 3.16 11.47
CA GLY A 24 -1.10 2.04 11.79
C GLY A 24 -1.84 0.76 12.21
N ASN A 25 -3.17 0.75 12.27
CA ASN A 25 -3.95 -0.45 12.59
C ASN A 25 -4.06 -1.41 11.39
N LEU A 26 -4.42 -2.66 11.67
CA LEU A 26 -4.65 -3.68 10.64
C LEU A 26 -6.12 -3.63 10.21
N TYR A 27 -6.36 -3.54 8.90
CA TYR A 27 -7.68 -3.57 8.29
C TYR A 27 -7.81 -4.86 7.49
N VAL A 28 -8.92 -5.56 7.66
CA VAL A 28 -9.13 -6.89 7.07
C VAL A 28 -10.48 -6.90 6.37
N SER A 29 -10.52 -7.35 5.12
CA SER A 29 -11.79 -7.54 4.42
C SER A 29 -12.46 -8.81 4.89
N PHE A 30 -13.78 -8.71 5.03
CA PHE A 30 -14.61 -9.82 5.39
C PHE A 30 -15.99 -9.65 4.76
N GLN A 31 -16.24 -10.44 3.71
CA GLN A 31 -17.50 -10.40 2.96
C GLN A 31 -17.81 -8.98 2.47
N ASP A 32 -18.86 -8.36 2.97
CA ASP A 32 -19.34 -7.02 2.64
C ASP A 32 -18.83 -5.93 3.61
N SER A 33 -17.81 -6.23 4.41
CA SER A 33 -17.29 -5.33 5.43
C SER A 33 -15.78 -5.23 5.45
N ILE A 34 -15.28 -4.17 6.08
CA ILE A 34 -13.86 -4.00 6.41
C ILE A 34 -13.78 -3.82 7.93
N GLN A 35 -13.04 -4.71 8.58
CA GLN A 35 -12.87 -4.75 10.03
C GLN A 35 -11.50 -4.23 10.42
N ARG A 36 -11.41 -3.51 11.55
CA ARG A 36 -10.17 -2.93 12.04
C ARG A 36 -9.72 -3.61 13.33
N PHE A 37 -8.42 -3.87 13.41
CA PHE A 37 -7.76 -4.57 14.51
C PHE A 37 -6.56 -3.75 15.00
N ASP A 38 -6.36 -3.77 16.32
CA ASP A 38 -5.24 -3.12 16.96
C ASP A 38 -3.92 -3.76 16.51
N ARG A 39 -3.00 -2.94 16.00
CA ARG A 39 -1.73 -3.42 15.45
C ARG A 39 -0.79 -4.08 16.49
N ASN A 40 -0.94 -3.80 17.77
CA ASN A 40 -0.01 -4.30 18.78
C ASN A 40 -0.51 -5.61 19.41
N THR A 41 -1.82 -5.75 19.48
CA THR A 41 -2.49 -6.83 20.22
C THR A 41 -3.30 -7.76 19.32
N GLY A 42 -3.58 -7.36 18.08
CA GLY A 42 -4.48 -8.07 17.16
C GLY A 42 -5.93 -8.11 17.63
N ALA A 43 -6.30 -7.29 18.63
CA ALA A 43 -7.66 -7.21 19.14
C ALA A 43 -8.57 -6.54 18.12
N PHE A 44 -9.77 -7.08 17.93
CA PHE A 44 -10.82 -6.42 17.15
C PHE A 44 -11.19 -5.08 17.80
N ILE A 45 -11.20 -4.02 17.00
CA ILE A 45 -11.58 -2.67 17.42
C ILE A 45 -13.05 -2.44 17.04
N ASP A 46 -13.33 -2.44 15.73
CA ASP A 46 -14.64 -2.15 15.16
C ASP A 46 -14.78 -2.62 13.70
N VAL A 47 -16.02 -2.54 13.20
CA VAL A 47 -16.30 -2.62 11.77
C VAL A 47 -16.09 -1.21 11.20
N PHE A 48 -15.01 -1.04 10.44
CA PHE A 48 -14.60 0.25 9.90
C PHE A 48 -15.44 0.68 8.69
N VAL A 49 -15.66 -0.23 7.74
CA VAL A 49 -16.66 -0.05 6.68
C VAL A 49 -17.80 -1.01 6.91
N THR A 50 -19.00 -0.48 7.15
CA THR A 50 -20.18 -1.29 7.44
C THR A 50 -20.73 -1.98 6.20
N PRO A 51 -21.30 -3.20 6.35
CA PRO A 51 -22.08 -3.88 5.32
C PRO A 51 -23.00 -2.96 4.52
N GLY A 52 -22.95 -3.05 3.19
CA GLY A 52 -23.80 -2.28 2.27
C GLY A 52 -23.44 -0.79 2.10
N SER A 53 -22.42 -0.27 2.81
CA SER A 53 -22.00 1.13 2.67
C SER A 53 -21.58 1.43 1.24
N GLY A 54 -22.18 2.45 0.61
CA GLY A 54 -21.90 2.80 -0.78
C GLY A 54 -22.29 1.73 -1.82
N GLY A 55 -23.09 0.72 -1.43
CA GLY A 55 -23.39 -0.45 -2.26
C GLY A 55 -22.28 -1.51 -2.23
N LEU A 56 -21.48 -1.57 -1.16
CA LEU A 56 -20.49 -2.61 -0.94
C LEU A 56 -21.19 -3.97 -0.71
N LEU A 57 -20.85 -4.96 -1.53
CA LEU A 57 -21.44 -6.31 -1.50
C LEU A 57 -20.39 -7.39 -1.25
N ASN A 58 -19.19 -7.25 -1.81
CA ASN A 58 -18.11 -8.20 -1.59
C ASN A 58 -16.74 -7.53 -1.80
N VAL A 59 -15.94 -7.49 -0.74
CA VAL A 59 -14.62 -6.89 -0.74
C VAL A 59 -13.57 -7.93 -1.13
N ASN A 60 -13.12 -7.89 -2.39
CA ASN A 60 -12.05 -8.78 -2.84
C ASN A 60 -10.64 -8.23 -2.57
N GLY A 61 -10.48 -6.91 -2.58
CA GLY A 61 -9.21 -6.26 -2.31
C GLY A 61 -9.39 -4.84 -1.82
N MET A 62 -8.42 -4.35 -1.05
CA MET A 62 -8.42 -2.98 -0.56
C MET A 62 -7.02 -2.41 -0.48
N VAL A 63 -6.90 -1.08 -0.57
CA VAL A 63 -5.63 -0.40 -0.33
C VAL A 63 -5.84 1.01 0.18
N PHE A 64 -5.03 1.42 1.16
CA PHE A 64 -4.92 2.82 1.55
C PHE A 64 -4.02 3.57 0.57
N GLY A 65 -4.59 4.57 -0.11
CA GLY A 65 -3.85 5.42 -1.04
C GLY A 65 -2.93 6.42 -0.34
N PRO A 66 -2.00 7.04 -1.08
CA PRO A 66 -1.08 8.05 -0.55
C PRO A 66 -1.78 9.32 -0.05
N ASN A 67 -3.03 9.55 -0.44
CA ASN A 67 -3.89 10.60 0.06
C ASN A 67 -4.60 10.24 1.38
N GLY A 68 -4.42 9.02 1.88
CA GLY A 68 -5.07 8.53 3.09
C GLY A 68 -6.50 8.03 2.88
N ASN A 69 -7.01 7.97 1.65
CA ASN A 69 -8.32 7.38 1.36
C ASN A 69 -8.21 5.87 1.16
N LEU A 70 -9.31 5.17 1.42
CA LEU A 70 -9.40 3.72 1.22
C LEU A 70 -10.09 3.42 -0.11
N TYR A 71 -9.41 2.64 -0.94
CA TYR A 71 -9.88 2.19 -2.26
C TYR A 71 -10.26 0.72 -2.15
N VAL A 72 -11.45 0.36 -2.61
CA VAL A 72 -12.01 -0.97 -2.39
C VAL A 72 -12.50 -1.57 -3.72
N SER A 73 -12.00 -2.76 -4.03
CA SER A 73 -12.50 -3.62 -5.10
C SER A 73 -13.79 -4.27 -4.64
N ASN A 74 -14.93 -3.79 -5.14
CA ASN A 74 -16.25 -4.30 -4.81
C ASN A 74 -16.77 -5.16 -5.96
N VAL A 75 -16.94 -6.45 -5.70
CA VAL A 75 -17.53 -7.40 -6.65
C VAL A 75 -19.03 -7.43 -6.43
N LEU A 76 -19.80 -7.13 -7.48
CA LEU A 76 -21.27 -7.08 -7.39
C LEU A 76 -21.88 -8.44 -7.74
N ASP A 77 -21.48 -8.98 -8.89
CA ASP A 77 -21.93 -10.24 -9.46
C ASP A 77 -20.79 -10.85 -10.30
N PRO A 78 -20.85 -12.14 -10.68
CA PRO A 78 -19.84 -12.75 -11.54
C PRO A 78 -19.69 -12.01 -12.88
N GLY A 79 -18.59 -11.28 -13.04
CA GLY A 79 -18.28 -10.48 -14.22
C GLY A 79 -18.46 -8.97 -14.01
N GLU A 80 -19.04 -8.56 -12.89
CA GLU A 80 -19.41 -7.18 -12.58
C GLU A 80 -18.69 -6.70 -11.32
N GLY A 81 -18.31 -5.43 -11.31
CA GLY A 81 -17.67 -4.84 -10.14
C GLY A 81 -17.27 -3.40 -10.34
N ASN A 82 -17.16 -2.69 -9.23
CA ASN A 82 -16.78 -1.28 -9.21
C ASN A 82 -15.64 -1.05 -8.21
N ILE A 83 -15.01 0.10 -8.31
CA ILE A 83 -14.05 0.58 -7.31
C ILE A 83 -14.75 1.64 -6.47
N LEU A 84 -14.93 1.35 -5.19
CA LEU A 84 -15.49 2.29 -4.23
C LEU A 84 -14.37 3.07 -3.55
N LEU A 85 -14.64 4.34 -3.25
CA LEU A 85 -13.76 5.23 -2.50
C LEU A 85 -14.40 5.56 -1.16
N PHE A 86 -13.65 5.32 -0.10
CA PHE A 86 -14.02 5.63 1.28
C PHE A 86 -13.01 6.61 1.89
N ASP A 87 -13.47 7.38 2.88
CA ASP A 87 -12.58 8.15 3.74
C ASP A 87 -11.75 7.18 4.58
N GLY A 88 -10.43 7.25 4.50
CA GLY A 88 -9.58 6.30 5.21
C GLY A 88 -9.34 6.64 6.68
N GLY A 89 -9.87 7.76 7.17
CA GLY A 89 -9.90 8.08 8.60
C GLY A 89 -11.19 7.58 9.28
N THR A 90 -12.33 7.64 8.59
CA THR A 90 -13.64 7.33 9.18
C THR A 90 -14.32 6.08 8.63
N GLY A 91 -13.95 5.61 7.43
CA GLY A 91 -14.62 4.52 6.74
C GLY A 91 -15.91 4.94 6.03
N ASP A 92 -16.20 6.24 5.99
CA ASP A 92 -17.40 6.75 5.33
C ASP A 92 -17.28 6.67 3.81
N PHE A 93 -18.37 6.28 3.16
CA PHE A 93 -18.42 6.24 1.70
C PHE A 93 -18.31 7.65 1.11
N ILE A 94 -17.38 7.84 0.17
CA ILE A 94 -17.20 9.09 -0.57
C ILE A 94 -17.90 9.01 -1.91
N THR A 95 -17.50 8.05 -2.75
CA THR A 95 -18.03 7.94 -4.13
C THR A 95 -17.67 6.61 -4.80
N VAL A 96 -18.32 6.33 -5.92
CA VAL A 96 -17.87 5.29 -6.86
C VAL A 96 -16.77 5.88 -7.71
N LEU A 97 -15.53 5.41 -7.54
CA LEU A 97 -14.38 5.91 -8.28
C LEU A 97 -14.36 5.39 -9.72
N VAL A 98 -14.58 4.10 -9.89
CA VAL A 98 -14.67 3.45 -11.20
C VAL A 98 -15.99 2.67 -11.22
N PRO A 99 -16.99 3.14 -11.99
CA PRO A 99 -18.25 2.41 -12.15
C PRO A 99 -18.06 1.06 -12.86
N ASP A 100 -19.04 0.18 -12.70
CA ASP A 100 -19.06 -1.11 -13.39
C ASP A 100 -18.99 -0.96 -14.92
N GLY A 101 -18.29 -1.88 -15.57
CA GLY A 101 -18.07 -1.91 -17.02
C GLY A 101 -17.20 -0.79 -17.59
N VAL A 102 -16.84 0.23 -16.80
CA VAL A 102 -15.98 1.33 -17.25
C VAL A 102 -14.55 0.83 -17.40
N GLY A 103 -13.93 1.14 -18.54
CA GLY A 103 -12.54 0.72 -18.82
C GLY A 103 -12.35 -0.79 -18.96
N GLY A 104 -13.44 -1.56 -19.13
CA GLY A 104 -13.40 -3.03 -19.17
C GLY A 104 -13.27 -3.68 -17.79
N LEU A 105 -13.52 -2.93 -16.71
CA LEU A 105 -13.50 -3.46 -15.35
C LEU A 105 -14.51 -4.61 -15.23
N SER A 106 -14.03 -5.75 -14.75
CA SER A 106 -14.83 -6.94 -14.47
C SER A 106 -14.14 -7.72 -13.36
N ASN A 107 -14.91 -8.16 -12.35
CA ASN A 107 -14.40 -8.90 -11.19
C ASN A 107 -13.08 -8.32 -10.59
N PRO A 108 -13.07 -7.05 -10.15
CA PRO A 108 -11.86 -6.47 -9.56
C PRO A 108 -11.38 -7.30 -8.37
N GLN A 109 -10.08 -7.63 -8.34
CA GLN A 109 -9.49 -8.48 -7.31
C GLN A 109 -8.61 -7.69 -6.36
N ASP A 110 -7.74 -6.84 -6.88
CA ASP A 110 -6.67 -6.22 -6.10
C ASP A 110 -6.34 -4.82 -6.67
N LEU A 111 -5.83 -3.95 -5.80
CA LEU A 111 -5.43 -2.57 -6.09
C LEU A 111 -4.08 -2.32 -5.42
N VAL A 112 -3.15 -1.70 -6.16
CA VAL A 112 -1.87 -1.27 -5.60
C VAL A 112 -1.52 0.14 -6.06
N PHE A 113 -1.03 0.95 -5.12
CA PHE A 113 -0.43 2.23 -5.44
C PHE A 113 1.08 2.08 -5.60
N PHE A 114 1.59 2.54 -6.74
CA PHE A 114 3.03 2.69 -6.93
C PHE A 114 3.45 4.10 -6.51
N PRO A 115 4.61 4.26 -5.83
CA PRO A 115 5.13 5.58 -5.53
C PRO A 115 5.37 6.35 -6.83
N SER A 116 4.60 7.41 -7.05
CA SER A 116 4.81 8.36 -8.16
C SER A 116 5.88 9.37 -7.77
N GLY A 117 7.12 8.90 -7.63
CA GLY A 117 8.28 9.77 -7.48
C GLY A 117 8.92 10.07 -8.84
N PRO A 118 9.49 11.26 -9.07
CA PRO A 118 10.44 11.40 -10.16
C PRO A 118 11.54 10.35 -9.93
N VAL A 119 11.83 9.53 -10.94
CA VAL A 119 13.12 8.84 -10.99
C VAL A 119 14.16 9.96 -10.97
N LEU A 120 14.83 10.15 -9.83
CA LEU A 120 15.84 11.20 -9.68
C LEU A 120 16.97 10.91 -10.66
N VAL A 121 16.91 11.51 -11.85
CA VAL A 121 18.07 11.56 -12.75
C VAL A 121 19.03 12.54 -12.10
N PRO A 122 20.24 12.11 -11.65
CA PRO A 122 21.17 13.03 -11.04
C PRO A 122 21.52 14.14 -12.04
N THR A 123 21.61 15.38 -11.56
CA THR A 123 21.99 16.52 -12.40
C THR A 123 23.44 16.37 -12.88
N LEU A 124 23.82 17.10 -13.94
CA LEU A 124 25.21 17.13 -14.42
C LEU A 124 26.22 17.46 -13.29
N SER A 125 25.85 18.28 -12.31
CA SER A 125 26.71 18.59 -11.16
C SER A 125 26.83 17.43 -10.17
N GLN A 126 25.77 16.64 -9.95
CA GLN A 126 25.83 15.42 -9.13
C GLN A 126 26.68 14.33 -9.80
N TRP A 127 26.57 14.18 -11.12
CA TRP A 127 27.47 13.31 -11.90
C TRP A 127 28.93 13.77 -11.85
N ALA A 128 29.17 15.07 -11.98
CA ALA A 128 30.51 15.63 -11.86
C ALA A 128 31.12 15.36 -10.48
N LEU A 129 30.34 15.49 -9.39
CA LEU A 129 30.81 15.17 -8.04
C LEU A 129 31.18 13.70 -7.88
N MET A 130 30.37 12.77 -8.40
CA MET A 130 30.68 11.34 -8.36
C MET A 130 31.94 11.00 -9.18
N ALA A 131 32.11 11.60 -10.37
CA ALA A 131 33.30 11.42 -11.19
C ALA A 131 34.57 12.02 -10.53
N MET A 132 34.46 13.21 -9.93
CA MET A 132 35.57 13.86 -9.23
C MET A 132 36.03 13.06 -8.01
N ALA A 133 35.09 12.50 -7.22
CA ALA A 133 35.43 11.63 -6.10
C ALA A 133 36.20 10.38 -6.56
N GLY A 134 35.82 9.78 -7.69
CA GLY A 134 36.56 8.67 -8.31
C GLY A 134 37.98 9.05 -8.76
N ILE A 135 38.13 10.20 -9.43
CA ILE A 135 39.44 10.70 -9.89
C ILE A 135 40.37 11.01 -8.71
N LEU A 136 39.86 11.68 -7.66
CA LEU A 136 40.64 12.00 -6.46
C LEU A 136 41.08 10.74 -5.72
N GLY A 137 40.23 9.70 -5.67
CA GLY A 137 40.61 8.38 -5.15
C GLY A 137 41.79 7.75 -5.91
N ILE A 138 41.75 7.78 -7.24
CA ILE A 138 42.82 7.26 -8.11
C ILE A 138 44.13 8.06 -7.93
N VAL A 139 44.06 9.40 -7.91
CA VAL A 139 45.23 10.27 -7.71
C VAL A 139 45.85 10.07 -6.33
N GLY A 140 45.03 10.01 -5.28
CA GLY A 140 45.48 9.72 -3.91
C GLY A 140 46.20 8.38 -3.82
N PHE A 141 45.64 7.33 -4.43
CA PHE A 141 46.26 6.01 -4.50
C PHE A 141 47.62 6.02 -5.22
N MET A 142 47.73 6.73 -6.35
CA MET A 142 49.00 6.87 -7.09
C MET A 142 50.06 7.62 -6.29
N ALA A 143 49.69 8.69 -5.58
CA ALA A 143 50.60 9.46 -4.74
C ALA A 143 51.15 8.63 -3.57
N ILE A 144 50.30 7.81 -2.94
CA ILE A 144 50.69 6.90 -1.86
C ILE A 144 51.65 5.82 -2.38
N ARG A 145 51.40 5.25 -3.57
CA ARG A 145 52.29 4.25 -4.18
C ARG A 145 53.65 4.82 -4.55
N ARG A 146 53.72 6.04 -5.09
CA ARG A 146 55.02 6.69 -5.41
C ARG A 146 55.87 6.92 -4.16
N ARG A 147 55.26 7.27 -3.02
CA ARG A 147 56.00 7.47 -1.76
C ARG A 147 56.60 6.17 -1.19
N LYS A 148 55.98 5.01 -1.46
CA LYS A 148 56.49 3.71 -0.99
C LYS A 148 57.57 3.10 -1.89
N ALA A 149 57.78 3.60 -3.11
CA ALA A 149 58.78 3.08 -4.05
C ALA A 149 60.15 3.81 -3.99
N VAL A 150 60.26 4.87 -3.16
CA VAL A 150 61.47 5.71 -3.01
C VAL A 150 62.07 5.55 -1.59
N ALA A 151 61.65 4.53 -0.83
CA ALA A 151 62.16 4.20 0.50
C ALA A 151 62.92 2.87 0.46
#